data_AF-F8QGQ7-F1
#
_entry.id   AF-F8QGQ7-F1
#
_cell.length_a   1.000
_cell.length_b   1.000
_cell.length_c   1.000
_cell.angle_alpha   90.00
_cell.angle_beta   90.00
_cell.angle_gamma   90.00
#
_symmetry.space_group_name_H-M   'P 1'
#
loop_
_entity.id
_entity.type
_entity.pdbx_description
1 polymer ?
#
loop_
_entity_poly.entity_id
_entity_poly.type
_entity_poly.pdbx_seq_one_letter_code
_entity_poly.pdbx_strand_id
1 'polypeptide(L)'
;MCYCNTFSENPEITWILKDEKAYGIIQDHISNALLMRTGDLISSKKLFDKLVSLHQTSNIALAFDLFQQLTKLSWDGTSAIKDHIVKIRTIDSHLSRMKLGADTKFMAFALLQSLPCTPEWQIFQSSVINTIEEDKLTFHAVEIWITEKLHNSQE
;
A
#
# COMPACT_ATOMS: atom_id res chain seq x y z
N MET A 1 15.56 -37.88 -56.16
CA MET A 1 15.87 -36.66 -55.36
C MET A 1 14.79 -36.53 -54.31
N CYS A 2 15.12 -36.63 -53.03
CA CYS A 2 14.18 -36.38 -51.95
C CYS A 2 14.29 -34.90 -51.55
N TYR A 3 13.22 -34.14 -51.70
CA TYR A 3 13.14 -32.78 -51.16
C TYR A 3 12.83 -32.88 -49.67
N CYS A 4 13.81 -32.56 -48.82
CA CYS A 4 13.56 -32.25 -47.43
C CYS A 4 12.87 -30.88 -47.37
N ASN A 5 11.56 -30.88 -47.17
CA ASN A 5 10.82 -29.65 -46.86
C ASN A 5 11.21 -29.23 -45.44
N THR A 6 12.16 -28.31 -45.30
CA THR A 6 12.35 -27.58 -44.05
C THR A 6 11.13 -26.68 -43.88
N PHE A 7 10.17 -27.13 -43.08
CA PHE A 7 9.06 -26.29 -42.64
C PHE A 7 9.68 -25.16 -41.81
N SER A 8 9.94 -24.02 -42.45
CA SER A 8 10.34 -22.81 -41.75
C SER A 8 9.14 -22.40 -40.91
N GLU A 9 9.14 -22.74 -39.63
CA GLU A 9 8.08 -22.34 -38.70
C GLU A 9 7.88 -20.83 -38.81
N ASN A 10 6.68 -20.42 -39.23
CA ASN A 10 6.32 -19.01 -39.27
C ASN A 10 6.31 -18.49 -37.83
N PRO A 11 7.22 -17.55 -37.46
CA PRO A 11 7.31 -17.06 -36.10
C PRO A 11 6.00 -16.44 -35.59
N GLU A 12 5.16 -15.92 -36.48
CA GLU A 12 3.84 -15.34 -36.14
C GLU A 12 2.86 -16.43 -35.64
N ILE A 13 2.84 -17.60 -36.28
CA ILE A 13 2.03 -18.75 -35.86
C ILE A 13 2.51 -19.25 -34.49
N THR A 14 3.83 -19.28 -34.29
CA THR A 14 4.44 -19.69 -33.02
C THR A 14 4.06 -18.77 -31.86
N TRP A 15 3.91 -17.46 -32.10
CA TRP A 15 3.47 -16.51 -31.07
C TRP A 15 1.99 -16.62 -30.74
N ILE A 16 1.14 -16.85 -31.75
CA ILE A 16 -0.31 -17.06 -31.55
C ILE A 16 -0.55 -18.29 -30.66
N LEU A 17 0.08 -19.42 -30.97
CA LEU A 17 -0.04 -20.65 -30.16
C LEU A 17 0.45 -20.46 -28.72
N LYS A 18 1.49 -19.64 -28.52
CA LYS A 18 1.99 -19.30 -27.18
C LYS A 18 1.01 -18.42 -26.41
N ASP A 19 0.38 -17.46 -27.08
CA ASP A 19 -0.65 -16.59 -26.46
C ASP A 19 -1.87 -17.40 -26.03
N GLU A 20 -2.36 -18.31 -26.88
CA GLU A 20 -3.47 -19.22 -26.55
C GLU A 20 -3.13 -20.14 -25.38
N LYS A 21 -1.92 -20.72 -25.38
CA LYS A 21 -1.45 -21.55 -24.26
C LYS A 21 -1.37 -20.76 -22.96
N ALA A 22 -0.82 -19.54 -22.99
CA ALA A 22 -0.75 -18.68 -21.82
C ALA A 22 -2.16 -18.30 -21.33
N TYR A 23 -3.09 -18.02 -22.24
CA TYR A 23 -4.48 -17.74 -21.94
C TYR A 23 -5.14 -18.90 -21.19
N GLY A 24 -5.04 -20.13 -21.71
CA GLY A 24 -5.59 -21.32 -21.06
C GLY A 24 -4.99 -21.58 -19.67
N ILE A 25 -3.66 -21.46 -19.53
CA ILE A 25 -2.99 -21.63 -18.23
C ILE A 25 -3.51 -20.61 -17.21
N ILE A 26 -3.70 -19.35 -17.59
CA ILE A 26 -4.22 -18.32 -16.68
C ILE A 26 -5.66 -18.66 -16.27
N GLN A 27 -6.52 -19.07 -17.21
CA GLN A 27 -7.90 -19.43 -16.91
C GLN A 27 -8.00 -20.61 -15.92
N ASP A 28 -7.18 -21.64 -16.11
CA ASP A 28 -7.16 -22.83 -15.25
C ASP A 28 -6.74 -22.52 -13.81
N HIS A 29 -6.01 -21.42 -13.59
CA HIS A 29 -5.44 -21.06 -12.29
C HIS A 29 -6.16 -19.89 -11.58
N ILE A 30 -7.22 -19.34 -12.17
CA ILE A 30 -8.05 -18.31 -11.52
C ILE A 30 -9.42 -18.88 -11.16
N SER A 31 -10.07 -18.29 -10.14
CA SER A 31 -11.39 -18.74 -9.73
C SER A 31 -12.45 -18.41 -10.79
N ASN A 32 -13.50 -19.23 -10.89
CA ASN A 32 -14.64 -18.99 -11.77
C ASN A 32 -15.27 -17.60 -11.55
N ALA A 33 -15.27 -17.10 -10.29
CA ALA A 33 -15.76 -15.77 -9.96
C ALA A 33 -14.90 -14.64 -10.58
N LEU A 34 -13.57 -14.80 -10.63
CA LEU A 34 -12.68 -13.85 -11.29
C LEU A 34 -12.79 -13.98 -12.82
N LEU A 35 -12.89 -15.20 -13.34
CA LEU A 35 -13.06 -15.46 -14.77
C LEU A 35 -14.34 -14.81 -15.34
N MET A 36 -15.45 -14.84 -14.60
CA MET A 36 -16.67 -14.13 -15.02
C MET A 36 -16.47 -12.60 -15.14
N ARG A 37 -15.54 -12.01 -14.40
CA ARG A 37 -15.26 -10.57 -14.41
C ARG A 37 -14.28 -10.14 -15.50
N THR A 38 -13.65 -11.08 -16.20
CA THR A 38 -12.71 -10.79 -17.29
C THR A 38 -13.42 -10.62 -18.64
N GLY A 39 -14.62 -11.18 -18.82
CA GLY A 39 -15.39 -11.10 -20.08
C GLY A 39 -14.76 -11.91 -21.23
N ASP A 40 -15.20 -11.65 -22.47
CA ASP A 40 -14.79 -12.40 -23.68
C ASP A 40 -13.44 -11.92 -24.26
N LEU A 41 -12.40 -11.88 -23.42
CA LEU A 41 -11.06 -11.48 -23.86
C LEU A 41 -10.37 -12.65 -24.57
N ILE A 42 -9.83 -12.40 -25.76
CA ILE A 42 -9.23 -13.46 -26.60
C ILE A 42 -7.70 -13.55 -26.52
N SER A 43 -7.05 -12.73 -25.69
CA SER A 43 -5.59 -12.68 -25.59
C SER A 43 -5.13 -12.74 -24.15
N SER A 44 -4.05 -13.49 -23.90
CA SER A 44 -3.48 -13.67 -22.56
C SER A 44 -3.04 -12.35 -21.93
N LYS A 45 -2.47 -11.43 -22.74
CA LYS A 45 -2.08 -10.09 -22.27
C LYS A 45 -3.29 -9.30 -21.78
N LYS A 46 -4.37 -9.26 -22.56
CA LYS A 46 -5.59 -8.52 -22.19
C LYS A 46 -6.23 -9.11 -20.95
N LEU A 47 -6.26 -10.44 -20.84
CA LEU A 47 -6.73 -11.16 -19.66
C LEU A 47 -5.92 -10.75 -18.42
N PHE A 48 -4.59 -10.79 -18.50
CA PHE A 48 -3.72 -10.39 -17.41
C PHE A 48 -3.88 -8.91 -17.02
N ASP A 49 -3.89 -8.00 -18.00
CA ASP A 49 -4.10 -6.57 -17.77
C ASP A 49 -5.45 -6.31 -17.07
N LYS A 50 -6.51 -7.06 -17.44
CA LYS A 50 -7.83 -6.97 -16.81
C LYS A 50 -7.80 -7.49 -15.37
N LEU A 51 -7.17 -8.64 -15.11
CA LEU A 51 -6.98 -9.17 -13.76
C LEU A 51 -6.25 -8.16 -12.86
N VAL A 52 -5.16 -7.58 -13.36
CA VAL A 52 -4.42 -6.50 -12.68
C VAL A 52 -5.36 -5.33 -12.38
N SER A 53 -6.19 -4.90 -13.34
CA SER A 53 -7.14 -3.81 -13.14
C SER A 53 -8.22 -4.12 -12.09
N LEU A 54 -8.70 -5.38 -11.99
CA LEU A 54 -9.70 -5.79 -11.00
C LEU A 54 -9.12 -5.73 -9.58
N HIS A 55 -7.85 -6.13 -9.43
CA HIS A 55 -7.12 -6.02 -8.18
C HIS A 55 -6.77 -4.56 -7.85
N GLN A 56 -6.41 -3.74 -8.84
CA GLN A 56 -6.24 -2.29 -8.66
C GLN A 56 -7.55 -1.57 -8.35
N THR A 57 -8.71 -2.00 -8.86
CA THR A 57 -9.99 -1.40 -8.51
C THR A 57 -10.38 -1.73 -7.06
N SER A 58 -10.01 -2.93 -6.61
CA SER A 58 -10.15 -3.34 -5.19
C SER A 58 -9.23 -2.55 -4.24
N ASN A 59 -8.33 -1.73 -4.78
CA ASN A 59 -7.40 -0.89 -4.04
C ASN A 59 -8.06 0.36 -3.44
N ILE A 60 -9.02 1.01 -4.13
CA ILE A 60 -9.58 2.29 -3.64
C ILE A 60 -10.38 2.11 -2.35
N ALA A 61 -11.21 1.07 -2.27
CA ALA A 61 -11.99 0.79 -1.06
C ALA A 61 -11.07 0.44 0.13
N LEU A 62 -10.02 -0.35 -0.11
CA LEU A 62 -9.04 -0.70 0.91
C LEU A 62 -8.20 0.51 1.33
N ALA A 63 -7.80 1.36 0.38
CA ALA A 63 -7.09 2.60 0.67
C ALA A 63 -7.96 3.53 1.54
N PHE A 64 -9.25 3.68 1.19
CA PHE A 64 -10.19 4.46 2.00
C PHE A 64 -10.34 3.88 3.42
N ASP A 65 -10.46 2.57 3.55
CA ASP A 65 -10.51 1.91 4.86
C ASP A 65 -9.22 2.16 5.67
N LEU A 66 -8.05 2.06 5.04
CA LEU A 66 -6.76 2.38 5.68
C LEU A 66 -6.66 3.85 6.11
N PHE A 67 -7.14 4.80 5.29
CA PHE A 67 -7.22 6.21 5.68
C PHE A 67 -8.20 6.43 6.84
N GLN A 68 -9.34 5.74 6.85
CA GLN A 68 -10.26 5.78 7.99
C GLN A 68 -9.64 5.21 9.25
N GLN A 69 -8.90 4.11 9.15
CA GLN A 69 -8.17 3.54 10.28
C GLN A 69 -7.13 4.52 10.81
N LEU A 70 -6.34 5.16 9.93
CA LEU A 70 -5.33 6.15 10.31
C LEU A 70 -5.94 7.33 11.07
N THR A 71 -7.04 7.90 10.57
CA THR A 71 -7.71 9.08 11.17
C THR A 71 -8.43 8.79 12.48
N LYS A 72 -8.85 7.53 12.69
CA LYS A 72 -9.50 7.09 13.93
C LYS A 72 -8.51 6.52 14.95
N LEU A 73 -7.26 6.30 14.56
CA LEU A 73 -6.27 5.73 15.43
C LEU A 73 -5.94 6.72 16.55
N SER A 74 -6.10 6.29 17.79
CA SER A 74 -5.77 7.07 18.97
C SER A 74 -5.01 6.18 19.94
N TRP A 75 -3.92 6.73 20.49
CA TRP A 75 -3.17 6.10 21.56
C TRP A 75 -3.88 6.39 22.89
N ASP A 76 -4.02 5.36 23.71
CA ASP A 76 -4.73 5.43 25.00
C ASP A 76 -3.90 6.07 26.13
N GLY A 77 -2.64 6.41 25.86
CA GLY A 77 -1.73 6.98 26.86
C GLY A 77 -1.13 5.98 27.84
N THR A 78 -1.50 4.70 27.77
CA THR A 78 -1.11 3.67 28.76
C THR A 78 -0.44 2.45 28.13
N SER A 79 -0.89 2.04 26.94
CA SER A 79 -0.26 0.99 26.14
C SER A 79 1.12 1.42 25.65
N ALA A 80 1.97 0.46 25.26
CA ALA A 80 3.30 0.77 24.74
C ALA A 80 3.20 1.61 23.46
N ILE A 81 3.71 2.85 23.50
CA ILE A 81 3.68 3.79 22.37
C ILE A 81 4.31 3.19 21.10
N LYS A 82 5.31 2.32 21.25
CA LYS A 82 5.97 1.64 20.14
C LYS A 82 4.98 0.81 19.32
N ASP A 83 4.05 0.12 19.97
CA ASP A 83 3.05 -0.70 19.28
C ASP A 83 2.08 0.19 18.48
N HIS A 84 1.73 1.36 19.03
CA HIS A 84 0.93 2.36 18.34
C HIS A 84 1.65 2.93 17.11
N ILE A 85 2.92 3.29 17.24
CA ILE A 85 3.75 3.77 16.12
C ILE A 85 3.89 2.69 15.03
N VAL A 86 4.06 1.42 15.41
CA VAL A 86 4.11 0.29 14.47
C VAL A 86 2.80 0.15 13.70
N LYS A 87 1.64 0.35 14.33
CA LYS A 87 0.34 0.34 13.62
C LYS A 87 0.28 1.44 12.56
N ILE A 88 0.70 2.67 12.90
CA ILE A 88 0.71 3.78 11.92
C ILE A 88 1.66 3.47 10.75
N ARG A 89 2.86 2.96 11.02
CA ARG A 89 3.82 2.54 9.98
C ARG A 89 3.29 1.43 9.09
N THR A 90 2.53 0.50 9.67
CA THR A 90 1.93 -0.60 8.90
C THR A 90 0.90 -0.07 7.90
N ILE A 91 0.07 0.89 8.35
CA ILE A 91 -0.89 1.57 7.46
C ILE A 91 -0.16 2.33 6.35
N ASP A 92 0.87 3.10 6.68
CA ASP A 92 1.68 3.84 5.70
C ASP A 92 2.35 2.92 4.67
N SER A 93 2.93 1.80 5.12
CA SER A 93 3.52 0.79 4.24
C SER A 93 2.49 0.20 3.28
N HIS A 94 1.27 -0.06 3.75
CA HIS A 94 0.18 -0.54 2.91
C HIS A 94 -0.24 0.50 1.86
N LEU A 95 -0.43 1.76 2.26
CA LEU A 95 -0.74 2.86 1.35
C LEU A 95 0.38 3.09 0.33
N SER A 96 1.63 3.01 0.75
CA SER A 96 2.81 3.13 -0.12
C SER A 96 2.85 2.03 -1.18
N ARG A 97 2.55 0.77 -0.82
CA ARG A 97 2.42 -0.34 -1.77
C ARG A 97 1.31 -0.10 -2.80
N MET A 98 0.29 0.66 -2.42
CA MET A 98 -0.83 1.07 -3.29
C MET A 98 -0.50 2.27 -4.17
N LYS A 99 0.72 2.82 -4.09
CA LYS A 99 1.14 4.11 -4.69
C LYS A 99 0.32 5.29 -4.20
N LEU A 100 -0.21 5.18 -2.99
CA LEU A 100 -0.97 6.19 -2.25
C LEU A 100 -0.25 6.57 -0.96
N GLY A 101 1.06 6.33 -0.90
CA GLY A 101 1.89 6.68 0.25
C GLY A 101 1.73 8.17 0.56
N ALA A 102 1.56 8.48 1.85
CA ALA A 102 1.37 9.86 2.26
C ALA A 102 2.71 10.58 2.39
N ASP A 103 2.67 11.90 2.28
CA ASP A 103 3.85 12.72 2.54
C ASP A 103 4.34 12.54 4.00
N THR A 104 5.66 12.62 4.20
CA THR A 104 6.27 12.38 5.52
C THR A 104 5.78 13.36 6.59
N LYS A 105 5.40 14.58 6.19
CA LYS A 105 4.80 15.60 7.06
C LYS A 105 3.35 15.24 7.42
N PHE A 106 2.58 14.71 6.45
CA PHE A 106 1.23 14.22 6.72
C PHE A 106 1.25 13.08 7.75
N MET A 107 2.20 12.14 7.61
CA MET A 107 2.37 11.07 8.59
C MET A 107 2.77 11.61 9.97
N ALA A 108 3.62 12.64 10.02
CA ALA A 108 3.98 13.33 11.27
C ALA A 108 2.74 13.93 11.96
N PHE A 109 1.87 14.60 11.21
CA PHE A 109 0.61 15.12 11.74
C PHE A 109 -0.34 14.01 12.17
N ALA A 110 -0.43 12.90 11.44
CA ALA A 110 -1.24 11.75 11.84
C ALA A 110 -0.77 11.17 13.17
N LEU A 111 0.56 11.06 13.39
CA LEU A 111 1.12 10.63 14.66
C LEU A 111 0.79 11.62 15.78
N LEU A 112 0.99 12.92 15.56
CA LEU A 112 0.65 13.95 16.54
C LEU A 112 -0.84 13.91 16.90
N GLN A 113 -1.74 13.90 15.90
CA GLN A 113 -3.20 13.86 16.08
C GLN A 113 -3.67 12.62 16.83
N SER A 114 -2.94 11.51 16.73
CA SER A 114 -3.28 10.26 17.40
C SER A 114 -2.97 10.25 18.91
N LEU A 115 -2.26 11.27 19.42
CA LEU A 115 -1.94 11.37 20.85
C LEU A 115 -3.17 11.73 21.69
N PRO A 116 -3.19 11.39 23.00
CA PRO A 116 -4.31 11.70 23.88
C PRO A 116 -4.70 13.18 23.88
N CYS A 117 -6.00 13.48 23.87
CA CYS A 117 -6.51 14.86 23.94
C CYS A 117 -6.52 15.38 25.39
N THR A 118 -5.38 15.31 26.06
CA THR A 118 -5.19 15.84 27.42
C THR A 118 -4.34 17.12 27.37
N PRO A 119 -4.43 18.02 28.37
CA PRO A 119 -3.68 19.28 28.35
C PRO A 119 -2.17 19.06 28.19
N GLU A 120 -1.61 18.05 28.82
CA GLU A 120 -0.18 17.71 28.74
C GLU A 120 0.27 17.39 27.30
N TRP A 121 -0.52 16.56 26.60
CA TRP A 121 -0.24 16.16 25.23
C TRP A 121 -0.52 17.27 24.22
N GLN A 122 -1.51 18.14 24.47
CA GLN A 122 -1.76 19.33 23.66
C GLN A 122 -0.63 20.37 23.77
N ILE A 123 -0.07 20.55 24.96
CA ILE A 123 1.12 21.40 25.16
C ILE A 123 2.31 20.81 24.40
N PHE A 124 2.52 19.49 24.50
CA PHE A 124 3.58 18.81 23.75
C PHE A 124 3.42 18.98 22.24
N GLN A 125 2.22 18.74 21.69
CA GLN A 125 1.93 18.94 20.26
C GLN A 125 2.26 20.38 19.82
N SER A 126 1.83 21.37 20.62
CA SER A 126 2.11 22.78 20.35
C SER A 126 3.61 23.07 20.37
N SER A 127 4.35 22.48 21.32
CA SER A 127 5.81 22.61 21.39
C SER A 127 6.48 22.01 20.16
N VAL A 128 6.05 20.81 19.71
CA VAL A 128 6.59 20.17 18.51
C VAL A 128 6.41 21.05 17.29
N ILE A 129 5.19 21.54 17.07
CA ILE A 129 4.83 22.34 15.89
C ILE A 129 5.57 23.68 15.87
N ASN A 130 5.79 24.31 17.03
CA ASN A 130 6.40 25.63 17.11
C ASN A 130 7.94 25.60 17.11
N THR A 131 8.55 24.47 17.45
CA THR A 131 10.02 24.37 17.59
C THR A 131 10.68 23.77 16.35
N ILE A 132 10.00 22.88 15.62
CA ILE A 132 10.57 22.24 14.44
C ILE A 132 10.46 23.16 13.21
N GLU A 133 11.53 23.27 12.43
CA GLU A 133 11.46 23.91 11.12
C GLU A 133 10.55 23.11 10.19
N GLU A 134 9.81 23.81 9.33
CA GLU A 134 8.76 23.20 8.51
C GLU A 134 9.28 22.06 7.60
N ASP A 135 10.49 22.20 7.06
CA ASP A 135 11.13 21.22 6.18
C ASP A 135 11.71 20.01 6.94
N LYS A 136 11.89 20.13 8.27
CA LYS A 136 12.41 19.08 9.13
C LYS A 136 11.31 18.24 9.80
N LEU A 137 10.05 18.66 9.70
CA LEU A 137 8.91 17.93 10.27
C LEU A 137 8.64 16.63 9.50
N THR A 138 9.17 15.53 10.05
CA THR A 138 9.00 14.18 9.52
C THR A 138 8.44 13.24 10.57
N PHE A 139 7.85 12.13 10.14
CA PHE A 139 7.34 11.09 11.05
C PHE A 139 8.40 10.61 12.06
N HIS A 140 9.64 10.43 11.60
CA HIS A 140 10.73 9.97 12.45
C HIS A 140 11.14 11.02 13.50
N ALA A 141 11.17 12.30 13.13
CA ALA A 141 11.45 13.37 14.09
C ALA A 141 10.43 13.38 15.23
N VAL A 142 9.13 13.24 14.91
CA VAL A 142 8.07 13.19 15.92
C VAL A 142 8.18 11.95 16.81
N GLU A 143 8.51 10.78 16.25
CA GLU A 143 8.76 9.56 17.04
C GLU A 143 9.88 9.75 18.07
N ILE A 144 10.98 10.41 17.68
CA ILE A 144 12.10 10.71 18.59
C ILE A 144 11.58 11.56 19.75
N TRP A 145 10.87 12.65 19.46
CA TRP A 145 10.39 13.58 20.49
C TRP A 145 9.39 12.94 21.46
N ILE A 146 8.52 12.07 20.96
CA ILE A 146 7.60 11.32 21.81
C ILE A 146 8.38 10.38 22.74
N THR A 147 9.41 9.71 22.22
CA THR A 147 10.26 8.81 23.00
C THR A 147 11.04 9.56 24.07
N GLU A 148 11.59 10.73 23.74
CA GLU A 148 12.29 11.61 24.68
C GLU A 148 11.36 12.13 25.79
N LYS A 149 10.15 12.59 25.44
CA LYS A 149 9.16 13.03 26.43
C LYS A 149 8.84 11.92 27.44
N LEU A 150 8.59 10.71 26.95
CA LEU A 150 8.26 9.57 27.81
C LEU A 150 9.43 9.13 28.68
N HIS A 151 10.66 9.24 28.16
CA HIS A 151 11.86 8.99 28.96
C HIS A 151 11.99 10.00 30.12
N ASN A 152 11.83 11.30 29.82
CA ASN A 152 11.95 12.38 30.80
C ASN A 152 10.81 12.41 31.85
N SER A 153 9.72 11.67 31.62
CA SER A 153 8.59 11.58 32.57
C SER A 153 8.76 10.44 33.60
N GLN A 154 9.84 9.66 33.50
CA GLN A 154 10.19 8.59 34.45
C GLN A 154 11.29 8.98 35.45
N GLU A 155 11.83 10.20 35.33
CA GLU A 155 12.79 10.83 36.27
C GLU A 155 12.07 11.79 37.23
#